data_AF-A0A3M2C5G0-F1
#
_entry.id   AF-A0A3M2C5G0-F1
#
_cell.length_a   1.000
_cell.length_b   1.000
_cell.length_c   1.000
_cell.angle_alpha   90.00
_cell.angle_beta   90.00
_cell.angle_gamma   90.00
#
_symmetry.space_group_name_H-M   'P 1'
#
loop_
_entity.id
_entity.type
_entity.pdbx_description
1 polymer ?
#
loop_
_entity_poly.entity_id
_entity_poly.type
_entity_poly.pdbx_seq_one_letter_code
_entity_poly.pdbx_strand_id
1 'polypeptide(L)'
;MKTCVVLGALVLACGSAGADIVQDAGVFDLAISFHQPLGQSFTAVDAEISAIAMAFSDINPSFPNDPVTMSLYAGAGTGGTPIASVTLTLPAVLPSTSATPEFIDFDFSGVVLVPGSVYTVAVTTSSSPKIAAVYSRSDPYPGGVLFSPQYGGAVAEWDLNFRVTAAGCAADLAEPFGTLNFFDVSAYIALFNAGSPEADLAEPFGVLNFFDISAYISLYGAGCP
;
A
#
# COMPACT_ATOMS: atom_id res chain seq x y z
N MET A 1 -32.21 -0.23 27.51
CA MET A 1 -32.59 -1.66 27.44
C MET A 1 -33.80 -1.78 26.51
N LYS A 2 -33.55 -1.93 25.20
CA LYS A 2 -34.57 -2.23 24.20
C LYS A 2 -33.98 -3.26 23.24
N THR A 3 -34.78 -4.28 23.02
CA THR A 3 -34.49 -5.61 22.50
C THR A 3 -34.13 -5.58 21.01
N CYS A 4 -33.03 -6.24 20.63
CA CYS A 4 -32.70 -6.51 19.22
C CYS A 4 -33.32 -7.86 18.83
N VAL A 5 -34.22 -7.85 17.85
CA VAL A 5 -34.76 -9.06 17.21
C VAL A 5 -33.82 -9.41 16.07
N VAL A 6 -33.21 -10.61 16.13
CA VAL A 6 -32.39 -11.16 15.06
C VAL A 6 -33.31 -11.84 14.04
N LEU A 7 -33.35 -11.35 12.82
CA LEU A 7 -33.97 -12.04 11.68
C LEU A 7 -33.03 -11.95 10.47
N GLY A 8 -32.60 -13.12 9.98
CA GLY A 8 -32.05 -13.32 8.63
C GLY A 8 -30.65 -12.80 8.38
N ALA A 9 -29.65 -13.67 8.55
CA ALA A 9 -28.27 -13.43 8.12
C ALA A 9 -28.19 -13.38 6.58
N LEU A 10 -28.41 -12.21 6.00
CA LEU A 10 -27.67 -11.79 4.82
C LEU A 10 -26.35 -11.24 5.36
N VAL A 11 -25.27 -11.99 5.19
CA VAL A 11 -23.93 -11.46 5.43
C VAL A 11 -23.72 -10.39 4.37
N LEU A 12 -24.02 -9.13 4.69
CA LEU A 12 -23.49 -8.00 3.94
C LEU A 12 -21.97 -8.08 4.13
N ALA A 13 -21.26 -8.42 3.06
CA ALA A 13 -19.85 -8.10 2.99
C ALA A 13 -19.76 -6.58 3.10
N CYS A 14 -19.19 -6.11 4.21
CA CYS A 14 -18.84 -4.72 4.40
C CYS A 14 -17.74 -4.40 3.39
N GLY A 15 -18.02 -3.57 2.38
CA GLY A 15 -16.97 -2.93 1.61
C GLY A 15 -16.27 -1.96 2.55
N SER A 16 -15.00 -2.20 2.82
CA SER A 16 -14.15 -1.28 3.57
C SER A 16 -13.85 -0.05 2.71
N ALA A 17 -13.73 1.13 3.31
CA ALA A 17 -12.83 2.17 2.79
C ALA A 17 -11.49 1.50 2.45
N GLY A 18 -10.88 1.88 1.32
CA GLY A 18 -9.81 1.13 0.66
C GLY A 18 -8.91 0.37 1.62
N ALA A 19 -9.04 -0.97 1.59
CA ALA A 19 -8.35 -1.80 2.56
C ALA A 19 -6.91 -1.94 2.11
N ASP A 20 -6.02 -1.34 2.88
CA ASP A 20 -4.59 -1.59 2.76
C ASP A 20 -4.34 -3.10 2.73
N ILE A 21 -3.59 -3.54 1.73
CA ILE A 21 -3.08 -4.90 1.69
C ILE A 21 -1.87 -4.93 2.60
N VAL A 22 -1.84 -5.81 3.61
CA VAL A 22 -0.70 -5.96 4.51
C VAL A 22 -0.32 -7.43 4.64
N GLN A 23 0.95 -7.71 4.37
CA GLN A 23 1.60 -8.99 4.62
C GLN A 23 2.89 -8.75 5.38
N ASP A 24 2.97 -9.20 6.63
CA ASP A 24 4.10 -8.96 7.55
C ASP A 24 4.61 -10.22 8.26
N ALA A 25 4.13 -11.40 7.89
CA ALA A 25 4.45 -12.65 8.58
C ALA A 25 5.84 -13.25 8.25
N GLY A 26 6.57 -12.66 7.31
CA GLY A 26 7.90 -13.09 6.89
C GLY A 26 8.98 -12.82 7.93
N VAL A 27 9.92 -13.76 8.02
CA VAL A 27 11.04 -13.77 8.97
C VAL A 27 12.36 -14.20 8.32
N PHE A 28 12.36 -14.39 7.01
CA PHE A 28 13.53 -14.79 6.23
C PHE A 28 13.94 -13.66 5.28
N ASP A 29 15.18 -13.69 4.81
CA ASP A 29 15.74 -12.65 3.95
C ASP A 29 16.17 -13.20 2.57
N LEU A 30 15.83 -12.50 1.50
CA LEU A 30 16.34 -12.72 0.15
C LEU A 30 17.15 -11.52 -0.32
N ALA A 31 18.46 -11.71 -0.49
CA ALA A 31 19.35 -10.68 -1.03
C ALA A 31 18.89 -10.22 -2.42
N ILE A 32 18.56 -8.94 -2.58
CA ILE A 32 17.96 -8.43 -3.82
C ILE A 32 18.88 -8.68 -5.00
N SER A 33 20.19 -8.40 -4.86
CA SER A 33 21.15 -8.51 -5.96
C SER A 33 21.27 -9.92 -6.59
N PHE A 34 20.96 -10.98 -5.83
CA PHE A 34 20.99 -12.37 -6.31
C PHE A 34 19.63 -12.90 -6.77
N HIS A 35 18.55 -12.29 -6.30
CA HIS A 35 17.18 -12.77 -6.52
C HIS A 35 16.36 -11.84 -7.42
N GLN A 36 16.94 -10.76 -7.92
CA GLN A 36 16.25 -9.75 -8.70
C GLN A 36 15.94 -10.17 -10.15
N PRO A 37 14.85 -9.64 -10.74
CA PRO A 37 13.79 -8.90 -10.07
C PRO A 37 13.08 -9.78 -9.05
N LEU A 38 12.98 -9.29 -7.81
CA LEU A 38 12.34 -10.00 -6.72
C LEU A 38 10.97 -9.36 -6.52
N GLY A 39 9.91 -10.10 -6.78
CA GLY A 39 8.56 -9.55 -6.84
C GLY A 39 7.53 -10.30 -6.03
N GLN A 40 6.40 -9.64 -5.84
CA GLN A 40 5.19 -10.15 -5.19
C GLN A 40 3.99 -9.72 -6.03
N SER A 41 3.15 -10.68 -6.43
CA SER A 41 1.85 -10.34 -7.02
C SER A 41 0.78 -10.09 -5.96
N PHE A 42 -0.15 -9.21 -6.28
CA PHE A 42 -1.32 -8.91 -5.47
C PHE A 42 -2.53 -8.62 -6.35
N THR A 43 -3.72 -8.78 -5.79
CA THR A 43 -4.96 -8.34 -6.44
C THR A 43 -5.29 -6.95 -5.93
N ALA A 44 -5.42 -5.98 -6.83
CA ALA A 44 -5.79 -4.62 -6.43
C ALA A 44 -7.17 -4.62 -5.75
N VAL A 45 -7.24 -4.03 -4.58
CA VAL A 45 -8.49 -3.81 -3.86
C VAL A 45 -9.07 -2.45 -4.22
N ASP A 46 -8.19 -1.46 -4.42
CA ASP A 46 -8.55 -0.07 -4.70
C ASP A 46 -8.06 0.40 -6.07
N ALA A 47 -8.77 1.38 -6.62
CA ALA A 47 -8.44 1.96 -7.91
C ALA A 47 -7.29 2.95 -7.82
N GLU A 48 -7.02 3.58 -6.68
CA GLU A 48 -5.89 4.48 -6.51
C GLU A 48 -5.08 4.09 -5.27
N ILE A 49 -3.76 4.18 -5.39
CA ILE A 49 -2.83 3.85 -4.32
C ILE A 49 -1.94 5.05 -4.00
N SER A 50 -1.58 5.21 -2.73
CA SER A 50 -0.66 6.27 -2.29
C SER A 50 0.77 5.77 -2.20
N ALA A 51 0.96 4.53 -1.74
CA ALA A 51 2.27 3.94 -1.55
C ALA A 51 2.25 2.43 -1.72
N ILE A 52 3.42 1.88 -2.07
CA ILE A 52 3.70 0.46 -1.92
C ILE A 52 4.93 0.33 -1.05
N ALA A 53 4.87 -0.54 -0.05
CA ALA A 53 5.98 -0.82 0.85
C ALA A 53 6.47 -2.25 0.66
N MET A 54 7.75 -2.46 0.91
CA MET A 54 8.30 -3.78 1.24
C MET A 54 9.13 -3.67 2.50
N ALA A 55 9.24 -4.77 3.24
CA ALA A 55 10.14 -4.82 4.38
C ALA A 55 11.55 -5.21 3.93
N PHE A 56 12.56 -4.49 4.43
CA PHE A 56 13.97 -4.69 4.07
C PHE A 56 14.84 -4.95 5.29
N SER A 57 15.93 -5.69 5.06
CA SER A 57 16.98 -5.93 6.05
C SER A 57 18.35 -5.55 5.51
N ASP A 58 19.24 -5.07 6.39
CA ASP A 58 20.68 -5.03 6.12
C ASP A 58 21.31 -6.38 6.48
N ILE A 59 21.74 -7.11 5.45
CA ILE A 59 22.33 -8.44 5.60
C ILE A 59 23.85 -8.44 5.41
N ASN A 60 24.41 -7.37 4.83
CA ASN A 60 25.84 -7.24 4.57
C ASN A 60 26.29 -5.77 4.73
N PRO A 61 26.37 -5.26 5.97
CA PRO A 61 26.49 -3.82 6.26
C PRO A 61 27.77 -3.16 5.74
N SER A 62 28.81 -3.95 5.47
CA SER A 62 30.09 -3.47 4.93
C SER A 62 30.07 -3.15 3.43
N PHE A 63 28.99 -3.50 2.72
CA PHE A 63 28.87 -3.24 1.28
C PHE A 63 28.23 -1.87 1.00
N PRO A 64 28.40 -1.33 -0.22
CA PRO A 64 27.77 -0.07 -0.62
C PRO A 64 26.24 -0.10 -0.48
N ASN A 65 25.62 1.03 -0.13
CA ASN A 65 24.17 1.16 -0.07
C ASN A 65 23.63 1.59 -1.45
N ASP A 66 23.62 0.65 -2.40
CA ASP A 66 23.11 0.89 -3.75
C ASP A 66 21.59 1.21 -3.71
N PRO A 67 21.08 2.11 -4.57
CA PRO A 67 19.65 2.37 -4.65
C PRO A 67 18.83 1.12 -4.98
N VAL A 68 17.62 1.07 -4.46
CA VAL A 68 16.61 0.06 -4.77
C VAL A 68 15.56 0.71 -5.68
N THR A 69 15.24 0.03 -6.78
CA THR A 69 14.16 0.44 -7.69
C THR A 69 12.99 -0.52 -7.52
N MET A 70 11.85 0.01 -7.12
CA MET A 70 10.57 -0.70 -7.07
C MET A 70 9.78 -0.37 -8.33
N SER A 71 9.37 -1.41 -9.07
CA SER A 71 8.59 -1.29 -10.30
C SER A 71 7.29 -2.07 -10.17
N LEU A 72 6.19 -1.47 -10.62
CA LEU A 72 4.87 -2.06 -10.65
C LEU A 72 4.52 -2.51 -12.08
N TYR A 73 4.05 -3.74 -12.23
CA TYR A 73 3.69 -4.35 -13.51
C TYR A 73 2.22 -4.79 -13.51
N ALA A 74 1.57 -4.70 -14.66
CA ALA A 74 0.27 -5.30 -14.89
C ALA A 74 0.37 -6.82 -14.99
N GLY A 75 -0.50 -7.56 -14.29
CA GLY A 75 -0.52 -9.02 -14.28
C GLY A 75 0.44 -9.66 -13.29
N ALA A 76 0.48 -11.00 -13.31
CA ALA A 76 1.36 -11.81 -12.48
C ALA A 76 2.77 -11.90 -13.09
N GLY A 77 3.79 -11.60 -12.29
CA GLY A 77 5.20 -11.58 -12.68
C GLY A 77 5.62 -10.27 -13.34
N THR A 78 6.90 -10.20 -13.73
CA THR A 78 7.54 -8.99 -14.28
C THR A 78 7.56 -8.94 -15.81
N GLY A 79 6.84 -9.86 -16.48
CA GLY A 79 6.74 -9.90 -17.95
C GLY A 79 5.62 -9.01 -18.52
N GLY A 80 4.76 -8.46 -17.67
CA GLY A 80 3.65 -7.59 -18.09
C GLY A 80 4.07 -6.14 -18.35
N THR A 81 3.10 -5.29 -18.68
CA THR A 81 3.34 -3.87 -18.94
C THR A 81 3.78 -3.15 -17.66
N PRO A 82 4.91 -2.42 -17.66
CA PRO A 82 5.29 -1.59 -16.52
C PRO A 82 4.34 -0.40 -16.39
N ILE A 83 3.83 -0.17 -15.17
CA ILE A 83 2.88 0.89 -14.84
C ILE A 83 3.62 2.11 -14.29
N ALA A 84 4.47 1.88 -13.29
CA ALA A 84 5.21 2.92 -12.60
C ALA A 84 6.49 2.33 -11.99
N SER A 85 7.47 3.20 -11.73
CA SER A 85 8.71 2.82 -11.07
C SER A 85 9.25 3.95 -10.23
N VAL A 86 9.76 3.61 -9.04
CA VAL A 86 10.28 4.55 -8.05
C VAL A 86 11.64 4.02 -7.59
N THR A 87 12.64 4.90 -7.51
CA THR A 87 13.99 4.54 -7.06
C THR A 87 14.34 5.33 -5.81
N LEU A 88 14.74 4.62 -4.76
CA LEU A 88 15.13 5.20 -3.48
C LEU A 88 16.46 4.60 -3.00
N THR A 89 17.31 5.44 -2.42
CA THR A 89 18.39 4.95 -1.55
C THR A 89 17.79 4.74 -0.17
N LEU A 90 17.70 3.49 0.28
CA LEU A 90 17.12 3.14 1.58
C LEU A 90 17.96 3.73 2.75
N PRO A 91 17.38 3.88 3.95
CA PRO A 91 18.12 4.31 5.14
C PRO A 91 19.43 3.54 5.33
N ALA A 92 20.50 4.24 5.75
CA ALA A 92 21.81 3.63 5.90
C ALA A 92 21.87 2.55 6.99
N VAL A 93 20.96 2.64 7.96
CA VAL A 93 20.72 1.66 9.02
C VAL A 93 19.34 1.09 8.77
N LEU A 94 19.28 -0.19 8.38
CA LEU A 94 18.07 -0.99 8.35
C LEU A 94 18.15 -2.05 9.45
N PRO A 95 17.02 -2.67 9.83
CA PRO A 95 17.03 -3.82 10.73
C PRO A 95 17.97 -4.92 10.20
N SER A 96 18.73 -5.55 11.10
CA SER A 96 19.42 -6.80 10.77
C SER A 96 18.43 -7.96 10.70
N THR A 97 18.85 -9.11 10.19
CA THR A 97 18.04 -10.35 10.09
C THR A 97 17.46 -10.88 11.41
N SER A 98 17.84 -10.31 12.56
CA SER A 98 17.37 -10.69 13.90
C SER A 98 16.44 -9.66 14.53
N ALA A 99 16.14 -8.57 13.83
CA ALA A 99 15.29 -7.47 14.29
C ALA A 99 13.95 -7.49 13.54
N THR A 100 12.96 -6.79 14.10
CA THR A 100 11.67 -6.60 13.43
C THR A 100 11.86 -5.94 12.07
N PRO A 101 11.31 -6.52 10.99
CA PRO A 101 11.38 -5.93 9.65
C PRO A 101 10.82 -4.51 9.62
N GLU A 102 11.44 -3.64 8.84
CA GLU A 102 10.97 -2.26 8.64
C GLU A 102 10.42 -2.10 7.23
N PHE A 103 9.16 -1.72 7.14
CA PHE A 103 8.52 -1.35 5.88
C PHE A 103 9.02 0.02 5.42
N ILE A 104 9.54 0.07 4.20
CA ILE A 104 9.90 1.33 3.55
C ILE A 104 8.91 1.60 2.42
N ASP A 105 8.21 2.72 2.52
CA ASP A 105 7.25 3.18 1.52
C ASP A 105 7.94 3.75 0.28
N PHE A 106 7.45 3.35 -0.88
CA PHE A 106 7.72 3.97 -2.17
C PHE A 106 6.47 4.73 -2.60
N ASP A 107 6.65 5.97 -3.03
CA ASP A 107 5.54 6.86 -3.43
C ASP A 107 4.98 6.44 -4.80
N PHE A 108 3.78 5.87 -4.78
CA PHE A 108 3.02 5.49 -5.97
C PHE A 108 1.76 6.35 -6.11
N SER A 109 1.73 7.53 -5.47
CA SER A 109 0.60 8.45 -5.58
C SER A 109 0.29 8.79 -7.05
N GLY A 110 -1.00 8.85 -7.36
CA GLY A 110 -1.49 9.07 -8.73
C GLY A 110 -1.44 7.84 -9.64
N VAL A 111 -1.00 6.67 -9.15
CA VAL A 111 -1.18 5.41 -9.88
C VAL A 111 -2.62 4.93 -9.75
N VAL A 112 -3.23 4.68 -10.92
CA VAL A 112 -4.58 4.13 -11.04
C VAL A 112 -4.52 2.65 -11.44
N LEU A 113 -5.13 1.79 -10.63
CA LEU A 113 -5.31 0.37 -10.83
C LEU A 113 -6.79 0.05 -11.12
N VAL A 114 -7.04 -1.19 -11.54
CA VAL A 114 -8.39 -1.72 -11.73
C VAL A 114 -8.66 -2.71 -10.60
N PRO A 115 -9.58 -2.42 -9.67
CA PRO A 115 -9.96 -3.35 -8.61
C PRO A 115 -10.28 -4.75 -9.14
N GLY A 116 -9.81 -5.77 -8.44
CA GLY A 116 -9.92 -7.18 -8.84
C GLY A 116 -8.91 -7.64 -9.90
N SER A 117 -8.12 -6.74 -10.48
CA SER A 117 -7.03 -7.12 -11.39
C SER A 117 -5.75 -7.46 -10.63
N VAL A 118 -4.97 -8.38 -11.18
CA VAL A 118 -3.68 -8.79 -10.61
C VAL A 118 -2.57 -7.86 -11.10
N TYR A 119 -1.70 -7.47 -10.18
CA TYR A 119 -0.50 -6.68 -10.41
C TYR A 119 0.70 -7.33 -9.73
N THR A 120 1.91 -6.96 -10.12
CA THR A 120 3.15 -7.42 -9.49
C THR A 120 4.04 -6.25 -9.18
N VAL A 121 4.40 -6.08 -7.91
CA VAL A 121 5.48 -5.18 -7.50
C VAL A 121 6.78 -5.97 -7.47
N ALA A 122 7.87 -5.41 -8.00
CA ALA A 122 9.18 -6.05 -7.94
C ALA A 122 10.30 -5.04 -7.66
N VAL A 123 11.30 -5.49 -6.91
CA VAL A 123 12.48 -4.71 -6.56
C VAL A 123 13.73 -5.20 -7.29
N THR A 124 14.57 -4.24 -7.66
CA THR A 124 15.90 -4.45 -8.26
C THR A 124 16.92 -3.53 -7.59
N THR A 125 18.20 -3.88 -7.69
CA THR A 125 19.34 -3.04 -7.26
C THR A 125 20.53 -3.29 -8.19
N SER A 126 21.51 -2.40 -8.23
CA SER A 126 22.63 -2.52 -9.19
C SER A 126 23.46 -3.79 -8.96
N SER A 127 24.13 -3.91 -7.81
CA SER A 127 25.00 -5.06 -7.56
C SER A 127 25.30 -5.32 -6.09
N SER A 128 25.10 -4.35 -5.21
CA SER A 128 25.40 -4.53 -3.80
C SER A 128 24.54 -5.64 -3.17
N PRO A 129 25.16 -6.61 -2.47
CA PRO A 129 24.45 -7.62 -1.69
C PRO A 129 24.05 -7.12 -0.30
N LYS A 130 24.15 -5.81 -0.02
CA LYS A 130 23.82 -5.23 1.29
C LYS A 130 22.38 -5.48 1.72
N ILE A 131 21.44 -5.33 0.79
CA ILE A 131 20.01 -5.25 1.08
C ILE A 131 19.30 -6.55 0.70
N ALA A 132 18.45 -7.02 1.60
CA ALA A 132 17.50 -8.08 1.35
C ALA A 132 16.05 -7.59 1.48
N ALA A 133 15.14 -8.21 0.73
CA ALA A 133 13.71 -8.13 1.02
C ALA A 133 13.33 -9.27 1.97
N VAL A 134 12.45 -8.98 2.93
CA VAL A 134 11.96 -9.96 3.90
C VAL A 134 10.80 -10.76 3.29
N TYR A 135 10.75 -12.06 3.57
CA TYR A 135 9.74 -12.97 3.04
C TYR A 135 9.35 -14.07 4.02
N SER A 136 8.21 -14.69 3.76
CA SER A 136 7.73 -15.91 4.42
C SER A 136 7.94 -17.13 3.52
N ARG A 137 8.25 -18.28 4.13
CA ARG A 137 8.26 -19.60 3.48
C ARG A 137 6.91 -20.33 3.56
N SER A 138 5.86 -19.57 3.87
CA SER A 138 4.47 -19.98 3.80
C SER A 138 3.72 -18.96 2.95
N ASP A 139 2.42 -19.20 2.73
CA ASP A 139 1.49 -18.35 1.99
C ASP A 139 0.54 -17.59 2.95
N PRO A 140 1.01 -16.58 3.70
CA PRO A 140 0.12 -15.76 4.52
C PRO A 140 -0.69 -14.74 3.72
N TYR A 141 -0.42 -14.54 2.42
CA TYR A 141 -1.20 -13.69 1.53
C TYR A 141 -1.78 -14.52 0.35
N PRO A 142 -2.90 -15.22 0.59
CA PRO A 142 -3.50 -16.10 -0.40
C PRO A 142 -3.85 -15.37 -1.70
N GLY A 143 -3.50 -15.98 -2.83
CA GLY A 143 -3.74 -15.43 -4.16
C GLY A 143 -2.64 -14.48 -4.66
N GLY A 144 -1.66 -14.17 -3.80
CA GLY A 144 -0.37 -13.65 -4.22
C GLY A 144 0.62 -14.75 -4.58
N VAL A 145 1.75 -14.34 -5.15
CA VAL A 145 2.86 -15.22 -5.53
C VAL A 145 4.16 -14.41 -5.47
N LEU A 146 5.19 -14.94 -4.82
CA LEU A 146 6.54 -14.43 -4.93
C LEU A 146 7.16 -14.80 -6.29
N PHE A 147 7.89 -13.87 -6.91
CA PHE A 147 8.63 -14.08 -8.15
C PHE A 147 10.12 -13.88 -7.92
N SER A 148 10.93 -14.89 -8.25
CA SER A 148 12.38 -14.77 -8.30
C SER A 148 12.98 -15.67 -9.38
N PRO A 149 13.78 -15.13 -10.31
CA PRO A 149 14.43 -15.92 -11.36
C PRO A 149 15.36 -17.00 -10.78
N GLN A 150 15.95 -16.79 -9.61
CA GLN A 150 16.82 -17.76 -8.95
C GLN A 150 16.10 -19.06 -8.56
N TYR A 151 14.78 -19.01 -8.39
CA TYR A 151 13.93 -20.17 -8.09
C TYR A 151 13.07 -20.61 -9.30
N GLY A 152 13.42 -20.15 -10.52
CA GLY A 152 12.71 -20.51 -11.73
C GLY A 152 11.45 -19.68 -12.03
N GLY A 153 11.26 -18.56 -11.31
CA GLY A 153 10.14 -17.64 -11.52
C GLY A 153 9.17 -17.63 -10.33
N ALA A 154 7.93 -18.06 -10.58
CA ALA A 154 6.84 -18.05 -9.59
C ALA A 154 7.07 -19.08 -8.46
N VAL A 155 6.93 -18.64 -7.21
CA VAL A 155 7.01 -19.45 -5.99
C VAL A 155 5.72 -19.22 -5.19
N ALA A 156 4.71 -20.04 -5.46
CA ALA A 156 3.34 -19.82 -4.94
C ALA A 156 3.20 -20.01 -3.43
N GLU A 157 4.13 -20.72 -2.78
CA GLU A 157 4.06 -20.98 -1.35
C GLU A 157 4.73 -19.89 -0.51
N TRP A 158 5.35 -18.88 -1.12
CA TRP A 158 6.14 -17.87 -0.43
C TRP A 158 5.58 -16.49 -0.76
N ASP A 159 5.63 -15.59 0.22
CA ASP A 159 5.25 -14.19 0.06
C ASP A 159 6.34 -13.26 0.58
N LEU A 160 6.58 -12.15 -0.15
CA LEU A 160 7.33 -11.02 0.42
C LEU A 160 6.52 -10.35 1.52
N ASN A 161 7.19 -9.72 2.48
CA ASN A 161 6.55 -8.74 3.35
C ASN A 161 6.31 -7.47 2.53
N PHE A 162 5.05 -7.18 2.23
CA PHE A 162 4.66 -6.03 1.42
C PHE A 162 3.40 -5.36 1.97
N ARG A 163 3.25 -4.09 1.61
CA ARG A 163 2.02 -3.33 1.82
C ARG A 163 1.63 -2.60 0.55
N VAL A 164 0.34 -2.56 0.25
CA VAL A 164 -0.22 -1.62 -0.74
C VAL A 164 -1.17 -0.72 0.02
N THR A 165 -0.83 0.55 0.10
CA THR A 165 -1.61 1.54 0.82
C THR A 165 -2.57 2.20 -0.15
N ALA A 166 -3.87 2.13 0.13
CA ALA A 166 -4.87 2.82 -0.68
C ALA A 166 -4.59 4.32 -0.68
N ALA A 167 -4.90 5.00 -1.79
CA ALA A 167 -5.05 6.45 -1.77
C ALA A 167 -6.38 6.70 -1.04
N GLY A 168 -6.31 6.86 0.28
CA GLY A 168 -7.51 7.02 1.10
C GLY A 168 -8.44 8.09 0.50
N CYS A 169 -9.75 7.89 0.60
CA CYS A 169 -10.69 8.89 0.13
C CYS A 169 -10.82 9.98 1.19
N ALA A 170 -10.02 11.04 1.08
CA ALA A 170 -10.04 12.15 2.03
C ALA A 170 -11.43 12.83 2.16
N ALA A 171 -12.31 12.63 1.19
CA ALA A 171 -13.68 13.12 1.23
C ALA A 171 -14.68 12.18 1.95
N ASP A 172 -14.33 10.91 2.17
CA ASP A 172 -15.15 9.87 2.79
C ASP A 172 -14.93 9.83 4.30
N LEU A 173 -15.81 10.52 5.02
CA LEU A 173 -15.65 10.83 6.43
C LEU A 173 -16.71 10.17 7.30
N ALA A 174 -17.71 9.52 6.70
CA ALA A 174 -18.81 8.91 7.40
C ALA A 174 -19.25 7.58 6.77
N GLU A 175 -19.72 6.66 7.60
CA GLU A 175 -20.28 5.41 7.10
C GLU A 175 -21.54 5.64 6.23
N PRO A 176 -21.73 4.87 5.14
CA PRO A 176 -20.88 3.76 4.69
C PRO A 176 -19.62 4.23 3.95
N PHE A 177 -18.47 3.79 4.45
CA PHE A 177 -17.18 4.06 3.80
C PHE A 177 -17.08 3.38 2.43
N GLY A 178 -16.26 3.95 1.54
CA GLY A 178 -16.15 3.60 0.12
C GLY A 178 -17.27 4.18 -0.74
N THR A 179 -18.12 5.06 -0.21
CA THR A 179 -19.19 5.71 -0.99
C THR A 179 -19.46 7.12 -0.52
N LEU A 180 -19.10 8.10 -1.36
CA LEU A 180 -19.43 9.49 -1.10
C LEU A 180 -20.93 9.74 -1.14
N ASN A 181 -21.43 10.27 -0.03
CA ASN A 181 -22.82 10.62 0.12
C ASN A 181 -22.96 11.86 1.03
N PHE A 182 -24.21 12.21 1.34
CA PHE A 182 -24.51 13.39 2.15
C PHE A 182 -23.91 13.33 3.56
N PHE A 183 -23.73 12.14 4.14
CA PHE A 183 -23.18 11.99 5.48
C PHE A 183 -21.71 12.41 5.56
N ASP A 184 -20.94 12.22 4.49
CA ASP A 184 -19.55 12.70 4.40
C ASP A 184 -19.47 14.22 4.43
N VAL A 185 -20.31 14.86 3.63
CA VAL A 185 -20.43 16.33 3.61
C VAL A 185 -20.84 16.83 4.99
N SER A 186 -21.77 16.14 5.66
CA SER A 186 -22.20 16.49 7.01
C SER A 186 -21.09 16.34 8.04
N ALA A 187 -20.24 15.31 7.90
CA ALA A 187 -19.10 15.06 8.76
C ALA A 187 -18.00 16.12 8.56
N TYR A 188 -17.69 16.49 7.30
CA TYR A 188 -16.78 17.59 7.02
C TYR A 188 -17.27 18.92 7.62
N ILE A 189 -18.55 19.26 7.44
CA ILE A 189 -19.14 20.47 8.02
C ILE A 189 -19.04 20.45 9.54
N ALA A 190 -19.19 19.28 10.18
CA ALA A 190 -19.02 19.15 11.63
C ALA A 190 -17.57 19.41 12.06
N LEU A 191 -16.57 18.86 11.35
CA LEU A 191 -15.15 19.14 11.59
C LEU A 191 -14.82 20.62 11.41
N PHE A 192 -15.33 21.23 10.33
CA PHE A 192 -15.12 22.64 10.02
C PHE A 192 -15.67 23.56 11.12
N ASN A 193 -16.92 23.31 11.55
CA ASN A 193 -17.54 24.09 12.63
C ASN A 193 -16.87 23.86 13.99
N ALA A 194 -16.23 22.71 14.20
CA ALA A 194 -15.49 22.41 15.42
C ALA A 194 -14.09 23.05 15.45
N GLY A 195 -13.62 23.66 14.36
CA GLY A 195 -12.25 24.17 14.29
C GLY A 195 -11.21 23.06 14.19
N SER A 196 -11.58 21.88 13.67
CA SER A 196 -10.72 20.70 13.62
C SER A 196 -9.57 20.91 12.62
N PRO A 197 -8.31 20.59 12.98
CA PRO A 197 -7.19 20.59 12.03
C PRO A 197 -7.41 19.68 10.81
N GLU A 198 -8.24 18.64 10.94
CA GLU A 198 -8.60 17.73 9.85
C GLU A 198 -9.47 18.40 8.78
N ALA A 199 -10.09 19.54 9.09
CA ALA A 199 -10.84 20.33 8.11
C ALA A 199 -9.97 21.36 7.37
N ASP A 200 -8.70 21.53 7.76
CA ASP A 200 -7.72 22.50 7.23
C ASP A 200 -6.97 21.87 6.04
N LEU A 201 -7.59 21.96 4.87
CA LEU A 201 -7.20 21.24 3.66
C LEU A 201 -6.44 22.13 2.66
N ALA A 202 -6.39 23.44 2.88
CA ALA A 202 -5.77 24.39 1.98
C ALA A 202 -4.93 25.44 2.71
N GLU A 203 -3.89 25.94 2.04
CA GLU A 203 -3.15 27.09 2.56
C GLU A 203 -4.03 28.34 2.65
N PRO A 204 -3.87 29.18 3.68
CA PRO A 204 -2.88 29.10 4.75
C PRO A 204 -3.29 28.13 5.89
N PHE A 205 -2.45 27.12 6.13
CA PHE A 205 -2.68 26.14 7.19
C PHE A 205 -2.70 26.78 8.59
N GLY A 206 -3.55 26.24 9.46
CA GLY A 206 -3.89 26.73 10.79
C GLY A 206 -5.07 27.72 10.79
N VAL A 207 -5.72 27.96 9.63
CA VAL A 207 -6.83 28.92 9.50
C VAL A 207 -7.93 28.36 8.61
N LEU A 208 -8.98 27.80 9.22
CA LEU A 208 -10.17 27.36 8.50
C LEU A 208 -10.89 28.51 7.82
N ASN A 209 -11.07 28.42 6.51
CA ASN A 209 -11.72 29.42 5.68
C ASN A 209 -12.42 28.79 4.46
N PHE A 210 -12.86 29.62 3.52
CA PHE A 210 -13.59 29.14 2.33
C PHE A 210 -12.75 28.23 1.41
N PHE A 211 -11.42 28.39 1.39
CA PHE A 211 -10.54 27.58 0.56
C PHE A 211 -10.53 26.11 1.00
N ASP A 212 -10.65 25.83 2.30
CA ASP A 212 -10.77 24.46 2.81
C ASP A 212 -12.06 23.78 2.35
N ILE A 213 -13.17 24.53 2.41
CA ILE A 213 -14.47 24.05 1.90
C ILE A 213 -14.36 23.76 0.40
N SER A 214 -13.69 24.64 -0.36
CA SER A 214 -13.48 24.42 -1.80
C SER A 214 -12.58 23.22 -2.10
N ALA A 215 -11.58 22.96 -1.26
CA ALA A 215 -10.71 21.80 -1.35
C ALA A 215 -11.50 20.52 -1.05
N TYR A 216 -12.31 20.51 0.01
CA TYR A 216 -13.20 19.38 0.31
C TYR A 216 -14.19 19.10 -0.83
N ILE A 217 -14.84 20.13 -1.39
CA ILE A 217 -15.75 19.95 -2.54
C ILE A 217 -15.00 19.39 -3.75
N SER A 218 -13.74 19.79 -3.95
CA SER A 218 -12.92 19.26 -5.04
C SER A 218 -12.59 17.78 -4.84
N LEU A 219 -12.24 17.38 -3.61
CA LEU A 219 -12.05 15.97 -3.24
C LEU A 219 -13.35 15.17 -3.40
N TYR A 220 -14.48 15.70 -2.92
CA TYR A 220 -15.78 15.04 -3.04
C TYR A 220 -16.22 14.90 -4.50
N GLY A 221 -15.98 15.93 -5.31
CA GLY A 221 -16.29 15.94 -6.75
C GLY A 221 -15.38 15.04 -7.59
N ALA A 222 -14.15 14.79 -7.11
CA ALA A 222 -13.24 13.82 -7.71
C ALA A 222 -13.72 12.37 -7.49
N GLY A 223 -14.51 12.13 -6.44
CA GLY A 223 -14.99 10.81 -6.07
C GLY A 223 -14.10 10.13 -5.03
N CYS A 224 -14.49 8.93 -4.61
CA CYS A 224 -13.58 7.98 -4.00
C CYS A 224 -13.15 6.96 -5.04
N PRO A 225 -11.86 6.55 -5.05
CA PRO A 225 -11.40 5.38 -5.79
C PRO A 225 -12.17 4.10 -5.44
#